data_AF-A0A5K1UUH0-F1
#
_entry.id   AF-A0A5K1UUH0-F1
#
_cell.length_a   1.000
_cell.length_b   1.000
_cell.length_c   1.000
_cell.angle_alpha   90.00
_cell.angle_beta   90.00
_cell.angle_gamma   90.00
#
_symmetry.space_group_name_H-M   'P 1'
#
loop_
_entity.id
_entity.type
_entity.pdbx_description
1 polymer ?
#
loop_
_entity_poly.entity_id
_entity_poly.type
_entity_poly.pdbx_seq_one_letter_code
_entity_poly.pdbx_strand_id
1 'polypeptide(L)'
;MSRVTVRLLLNGEYFANKPLNSQDSLKTVREKLKGKMSDSQQFLTRKGDRIDVNDEEEYIVEDIINNEEINLKEEKENIPEVEPNIPIEGSTRLTSHENGKLKIYLYPNEPFNQIDENDAIAILVVGETGSGKTTLLNSFVNALYGIKITDDFRYIIINEDHLEQYGNMSVSQTSQVSIYNIKRTKRTPPIKIIDTPGFGDTRGIAWDKEITKQIKKAFETKVFDLNAICFVASSSNVKLTASQKYVFGNIINLFGKDVKKNFIAMLTFCDGKTPQVINALKSKDCIFSTIIPEIDNPWYLKFNNSAIYDDITEDEFTQMFWKLGMKNFDDFISKLVKLPRISLETSREVLKRRERIKVQIEGLRISLNNGLSKLDEIKQICEQFYLNQEKVKNNENFTFTVDITKQIKVDLEPGEYVTNCLRCHKSCHPSCSIPGDMKINCLCIGDDGNCTGCKCHYTQHANSSYRFDYVIEKEQRTAKEVLERYNEGKKGMDSAESMLKQLEEEYYKIQMDCYDKEIEIIECVNKLSEIALNDKITSSNEYLDILIQTENEEKKTGYKVRIEEYKELKQANEMIEDIMKNSTTKKSKEEIKAEFEAKRKELKEGGKSTMDKLIEKMRRIFPW
;
A
#
# COMPACT_ATOMS: atom_id res chain seq x y z
N MET A 1 36.50 68.95 -19.70
CA MET A 1 35.66 67.75 -19.85
C MET A 1 34.23 68.20 -20.04
N SER A 2 33.70 68.13 -21.25
CA SER A 2 32.31 68.50 -21.54
C SER A 2 31.39 67.38 -21.04
N ARG A 3 30.50 67.72 -20.11
CA ARG A 3 29.35 66.86 -19.82
C ARG A 3 28.38 66.99 -20.99
N VAL A 4 28.08 65.88 -21.65
CA VAL A 4 27.12 65.81 -22.74
C VAL A 4 25.94 64.96 -22.26
N THR A 5 24.72 65.43 -22.48
CA THR A 5 23.53 64.60 -22.24
C THR A 5 23.38 63.68 -23.43
N VAL A 6 23.61 62.38 -23.21
CA VAL A 6 23.61 61.38 -24.27
C VAL A 6 22.29 60.64 -24.27
N ARG A 7 21.73 60.45 -25.46
CA ARG A 7 20.56 59.61 -25.74
C ARG A 7 21.01 58.19 -26.07
N LEU A 8 20.65 57.25 -25.22
CA LEU A 8 20.93 55.84 -25.38
C LEU A 8 19.79 55.20 -26.17
N LEU A 9 20.14 54.42 -27.19
CA LEU A 9 19.21 53.67 -28.02
C LEU A 9 19.48 52.17 -27.87
N LEU A 10 18.47 51.36 -27.56
CA LEU A 10 18.57 49.90 -27.51
C LEU A 10 17.86 49.31 -28.73
N ASN A 11 18.60 48.55 -29.55
CA ASN A 11 18.08 48.00 -30.81
C ASN A 11 17.41 49.06 -31.72
N GLY A 12 17.88 50.31 -31.65
CA GLY A 12 17.34 51.45 -32.40
C GLY A 12 16.16 52.18 -31.74
N GLU A 13 15.64 51.69 -30.61
CA GLU A 13 14.57 52.34 -29.85
C GLU A 13 15.11 53.16 -28.68
N TYR A 14 14.39 54.21 -28.28
CA TYR A 14 14.80 55.06 -27.17
C TYR A 14 14.86 54.27 -25.85
N PHE A 15 16.01 54.29 -25.22
CA PHE A 15 16.27 53.57 -23.96
C PHE A 15 16.34 54.52 -22.77
N ALA A 16 17.19 55.55 -22.83
CA ALA A 16 17.33 56.54 -21.76
C ALA A 16 18.12 57.78 -22.19
N ASN A 17 17.99 58.88 -21.45
CA ASN A 17 18.92 60.00 -21.51
C ASN A 17 19.79 60.03 -20.24
N LYS A 18 21.10 60.23 -20.38
CA LYS A 18 22.01 60.32 -19.23
C LYS A 18 23.11 61.36 -19.48
N PRO A 19 23.42 62.24 -18.50
CA PRO A 19 24.60 63.06 -18.57
C PRO A 19 25.85 62.19 -18.39
N LEU A 20 26.69 62.13 -19.41
CA LEU A 20 27.95 61.39 -19.42
C LEU A 20 29.13 62.35 -19.66
N ASN A 21 30.32 61.97 -19.20
CA ASN A 21 31.54 62.68 -19.55
C ASN A 21 32.16 62.01 -20.78
N SER A 22 32.59 62.78 -21.77
CA SER A 22 33.16 62.24 -23.02
C SER A 22 34.39 61.35 -22.79
N GLN A 23 35.08 61.53 -21.67
CA GLN A 23 36.28 60.79 -21.29
C GLN A 23 36.02 59.62 -20.32
N ASP A 24 34.76 59.35 -19.96
CA ASP A 24 34.45 58.15 -19.17
C ASP A 24 34.65 56.89 -20.03
N SER A 25 35.25 55.84 -19.45
CA SER A 25 35.30 54.53 -20.10
C SER A 25 33.91 53.90 -20.20
N LEU A 26 33.68 53.02 -21.18
CA LEU A 26 32.38 52.36 -21.35
C LEU A 26 32.02 51.49 -20.14
N LYS A 27 33.02 50.89 -19.47
CA LYS A 27 32.79 50.19 -18.20
C LYS A 27 32.21 51.12 -17.13
N THR A 28 32.76 52.33 -17.01
CA THR A 28 32.25 53.36 -16.09
C THR A 28 30.83 53.79 -16.47
N VAL A 29 30.52 53.88 -17.76
CA VAL A 29 29.18 54.20 -18.25
C VAL A 29 28.19 53.08 -17.90
N ARG A 30 28.56 51.81 -18.11
CA ARG A 30 27.76 50.65 -17.74
C ARG A 30 27.42 50.65 -16.25
N GLU A 31 28.40 50.93 -15.39
CA GLU A 31 28.16 51.06 -13.94
C GLU A 31 27.19 52.20 -13.60
N LYS A 32 27.27 53.34 -14.31
CA LYS A 32 26.31 54.46 -14.15
C LYS A 32 24.90 54.15 -14.65
N LEU A 33 24.75 53.12 -15.48
CA LEU A 33 23.49 52.61 -16.03
C LEU A 33 22.98 51.35 -15.29
N LYS A 34 23.68 50.90 -14.26
CA LYS A 34 23.32 49.74 -13.45
C LYS A 34 21.90 49.88 -12.89
N GLY A 35 21.05 48.90 -13.20
CA GLY A 35 19.61 48.90 -12.88
C GLY A 35 18.68 49.36 -14.00
N LYS A 36 19.22 49.93 -15.10
CA LYS A 36 18.47 50.19 -16.35
C LYS A 36 18.97 49.33 -17.51
N MET A 37 20.24 48.96 -17.49
CA MET A 37 20.91 48.14 -18.50
C MET A 37 21.13 46.71 -17.97
N SER A 38 20.91 45.70 -18.81
CA SER A 38 21.20 44.28 -18.52
C SER A 38 22.64 43.92 -18.88
N ASP A 39 23.18 42.84 -18.30
CA ASP A 39 24.52 42.35 -18.62
C ASP A 39 24.62 41.78 -20.05
N SER A 40 23.48 41.42 -20.66
CA SER A 40 23.37 40.92 -22.04
C SER A 40 23.39 42.02 -23.12
N GLN A 41 23.21 43.29 -22.75
CA GLN A 41 23.27 44.43 -23.66
C GLN A 41 24.72 44.81 -23.95
N GLN A 42 25.08 45.06 -25.21
CA GLN A 42 26.43 45.46 -25.63
C GLN A 42 26.44 46.85 -26.28
N PHE A 43 27.48 47.64 -26.02
CA PHE A 43 27.70 48.91 -26.73
C PHE A 43 28.12 48.65 -28.17
N LEU A 44 27.75 49.58 -29.06
CA LEU A 44 28.17 49.57 -30.45
C LEU A 44 29.17 50.68 -30.74
N THR A 45 30.16 50.40 -31.58
CA THR A 45 31.02 51.42 -32.18
C THR A 45 30.21 52.31 -33.14
N ARG A 46 30.78 53.45 -33.57
CA ARG A 46 30.17 54.31 -34.61
C ARG A 46 29.88 53.59 -35.92
N LYS A 47 30.58 52.50 -36.20
CA LYS A 47 30.38 51.66 -37.40
C LYS A 47 29.33 50.57 -37.19
N GLY A 48 28.80 50.43 -35.98
CA GLY A 48 27.80 49.43 -35.61
C GLY A 48 28.40 48.09 -35.15
N ASP A 49 29.72 48.02 -34.96
CA ASP A 49 30.40 46.81 -34.46
C ASP A 49 30.17 46.67 -32.94
N ARG A 50 30.05 45.44 -32.45
CA ARG A 50 29.82 45.18 -31.02
C ARG A 50 31.12 45.31 -30.24
N ILE A 51 31.05 45.90 -29.06
CA ILE A 51 32.14 45.95 -28.10
C ILE A 51 31.90 44.86 -27.06
N ASP A 52 32.88 43.96 -26.89
CA ASP A 52 32.83 42.92 -25.85
C ASP A 52 32.87 43.59 -24.46
N VAL A 53 32.15 43.03 -23.49
CA VAL A 53 32.08 43.57 -22.13
C VAL A 53 33.48 43.62 -21.49
N ASN A 54 34.38 42.70 -21.85
CA ASN A 54 35.75 42.67 -21.35
C ASN A 54 36.63 43.79 -21.93
N ASP A 55 36.27 44.32 -23.11
CA ASP A 55 37.03 45.34 -23.81
C ASP A 55 36.52 46.76 -23.48
N GLU A 56 35.45 46.90 -22.70
CA GLU A 56 34.82 48.19 -22.37
C GLU A 56 35.71 49.16 -21.56
N GLU A 57 36.82 48.69 -20.99
CA GLU A 57 37.83 49.56 -20.38
C GLU A 57 38.71 50.27 -21.41
N GLU A 58 38.81 49.74 -22.62
CA GLU A 58 39.66 50.26 -23.71
C GLU A 58 38.98 51.36 -24.54
N TYR A 59 37.67 51.53 -24.37
CA TYR A 59 36.86 52.52 -25.10
C TYR A 59 36.35 53.61 -24.17
N ILE A 60 36.29 54.84 -24.68
CA ILE A 60 35.64 55.97 -24.03
C ILE A 60 34.35 56.39 -24.75
N VAL A 61 33.50 57.16 -24.07
CA VAL A 61 32.25 57.70 -24.63
C VAL A 61 32.48 58.41 -25.97
N GLU A 62 33.58 59.16 -26.09
CA GLU A 62 33.93 59.90 -27.31
C GLU A 62 34.19 59.00 -28.53
N ASP A 63 34.56 57.74 -28.33
CA ASP A 63 34.84 56.79 -29.43
C ASP A 63 33.56 56.31 -30.12
N ILE A 64 32.46 56.26 -29.38
CA ILE A 64 31.21 55.64 -29.83
C ILE A 64 30.05 56.62 -30.00
N ILE A 65 30.07 57.77 -29.32
CA ILE A 65 29.01 58.77 -29.39
C ILE A 65 28.90 59.36 -30.80
N ASN A 66 27.69 59.46 -31.34
CA ASN A 66 27.42 60.07 -32.64
C ASN A 66 26.13 60.90 -32.55
N ASN A 67 26.17 62.20 -32.87
CA ASN A 67 25.03 63.12 -32.74
C ASN A 67 24.33 63.04 -31.36
N GLU A 68 25.12 63.03 -30.28
CA GLU A 68 24.64 62.86 -28.90
C GLU A 68 23.93 61.51 -28.63
N GLU A 69 24.03 60.54 -29.54
CA GLU A 69 23.44 59.20 -29.39
C GLU A 69 24.51 58.12 -29.17
N ILE A 70 24.19 57.14 -28.33
CA ILE A 70 24.96 55.89 -28.16
C ILE A 70 24.02 54.71 -28.42
N ASN A 71 24.45 53.80 -29.27
CA ASN A 71 23.67 52.62 -29.63
C ASN A 71 24.10 51.40 -28.80
N LEU A 72 23.09 50.69 -28.32
CA LEU A 72 23.17 49.42 -27.60
C LEU A 72 22.46 48.35 -28.43
N LYS A 73 22.97 47.13 -28.37
CA LYS A 73 22.33 45.96 -29.00
C LYS A 73 22.14 44.86 -27.99
N GLU A 74 20.96 44.25 -28.03
CA GLU A 74 20.63 43.02 -27.28
C GLU A 74 20.03 42.06 -28.29
N GLU A 75 20.71 40.95 -28.54
CA GLU A 75 20.05 39.85 -29.24
C GLU A 75 18.96 39.33 -28.31
N LYS A 76 17.70 39.47 -28.73
CA LYS A 76 16.74 38.43 -28.38
C LYS A 76 17.36 37.16 -28.93
N GLU A 77 17.67 36.19 -28.06
CA GLU A 77 18.00 34.85 -28.51
C GLU A 77 16.97 34.50 -29.60
N ASN A 78 17.43 34.33 -30.84
CA ASN A 78 16.62 33.69 -31.87
C ASN A 78 16.50 32.24 -31.40
N ILE A 79 15.56 32.00 -30.48
CA ILE A 79 14.99 30.68 -30.26
C ILE A 79 14.45 30.32 -31.64
N PRO A 80 14.95 29.26 -32.29
CA PRO A 80 14.37 28.80 -33.55
C PRO A 80 12.86 28.71 -33.34
N GLU A 81 12.03 29.14 -34.30
CA GLU A 81 10.59 28.85 -34.26
C GLU A 81 10.43 27.33 -34.17
N VAL A 82 10.36 26.84 -32.93
CA VAL A 82 10.08 25.46 -32.63
C VAL A 82 8.63 25.28 -33.05
N GLU A 83 8.41 24.45 -34.07
CA GLU A 83 7.07 24.10 -34.54
C GLU A 83 6.12 23.94 -33.34
N PRO A 84 4.95 24.59 -33.37
CA PRO A 84 4.00 24.51 -32.27
C PRO A 84 3.61 23.05 -32.07
N ASN A 85 3.47 22.63 -30.82
CA ASN A 85 2.96 21.29 -30.55
C ASN A 85 1.53 21.18 -31.12
N ILE A 86 1.18 20.01 -31.64
CA ILE A 86 -0.17 19.72 -32.14
C ILE A 86 -0.71 18.52 -31.35
N PRO A 87 -2.01 18.48 -31.04
CA PRO A 87 -2.63 17.31 -30.42
C PRO A 87 -2.36 16.02 -31.21
N ILE A 88 -2.00 14.95 -30.51
CA ILE A 88 -1.72 13.63 -31.10
C ILE A 88 -3.01 13.07 -31.70
N GLU A 89 -2.91 12.43 -32.86
CA GLU A 89 -4.02 11.74 -33.50
C GLU A 89 -4.67 10.72 -32.56
N GLY A 90 -6.01 10.72 -32.50
CA GLY A 90 -6.79 9.88 -31.58
C GLY A 90 -7.05 10.52 -30.21
N SER A 91 -6.41 11.64 -29.87
CA SER A 91 -6.72 12.37 -28.64
C SER A 91 -8.15 12.93 -28.68
N THR A 92 -8.89 12.81 -27.56
CA THR A 92 -10.27 13.30 -27.48
C THR A 92 -10.32 14.64 -26.75
N ARG A 93 -10.84 15.69 -27.39
CA ARG A 93 -11.04 16.99 -26.73
C ARG A 93 -12.18 16.88 -25.71
N LEU A 94 -11.96 17.39 -24.49
CA LEU A 94 -12.98 17.39 -23.45
C LEU A 94 -13.90 18.61 -23.57
N THR A 95 -15.21 18.36 -23.43
CA THR A 95 -16.26 19.37 -23.59
C THR A 95 -16.38 20.29 -22.37
N SER A 96 -15.97 19.82 -21.18
CA SER A 96 -15.97 20.58 -19.91
C SER A 96 -15.09 21.83 -19.94
N HIS A 97 -14.10 21.87 -20.82
CA HIS A 97 -13.15 22.97 -20.97
C HIS A 97 -13.28 23.71 -22.32
N GLU A 98 -14.48 23.71 -22.93
CA GLU A 98 -14.70 24.37 -24.23
C GLU A 98 -14.63 25.90 -24.19
N ASN A 99 -14.93 26.51 -23.04
CA ASN A 99 -15.04 27.96 -22.88
C ASN A 99 -13.75 28.63 -22.36
N GLY A 100 -12.72 27.86 -22.01
CA GLY A 100 -11.41 28.37 -21.54
C GLY A 100 -10.45 28.68 -22.70
N LYS A 101 -9.38 29.43 -22.41
CA LYS A 101 -8.29 29.64 -23.40
C LYS A 101 -7.48 28.36 -23.61
N LEU A 102 -7.33 27.55 -22.57
CA LEU A 102 -6.61 26.28 -22.60
C LEU A 102 -7.52 25.10 -22.98
N LYS A 103 -7.16 24.37 -24.05
CA LYS A 103 -7.89 23.18 -24.50
C LYS A 103 -7.37 21.93 -23.79
N ILE A 104 -8.25 21.11 -23.23
CA ILE A 104 -7.85 19.86 -22.58
C ILE A 104 -8.16 18.66 -23.48
N TYR A 105 -7.17 17.80 -23.69
CA TYR A 105 -7.27 16.58 -24.48
C TYR A 105 -7.01 15.34 -23.62
N LEU A 106 -7.89 14.37 -23.69
CA LEU A 106 -7.65 13.02 -23.18
C LEU A 106 -6.68 12.30 -24.10
N TYR A 107 -5.57 11.83 -23.54
CA TYR A 107 -4.53 11.10 -24.26
C TYR A 107 -5.05 9.74 -24.77
N PRO A 108 -4.72 9.34 -26.02
CA PRO A 108 -5.15 8.07 -26.60
C PRO A 108 -4.39 6.89 -25.98
N ASN A 109 -4.98 6.27 -24.95
CA ASN A 109 -4.41 5.11 -24.28
C ASN A 109 -4.58 3.82 -25.10
N GLU A 110 -3.73 3.64 -26.09
CA GLU A 110 -3.70 2.43 -26.94
C GLU A 110 -2.78 1.34 -26.37
N PRO A 111 -3.09 0.05 -26.59
CA PRO A 111 -2.19 -1.03 -26.18
C PRO A 111 -0.84 -0.94 -26.92
N PHE A 112 0.24 -1.28 -26.22
CA PHE A 112 1.55 -1.39 -26.85
C PHE A 112 1.60 -2.56 -27.84
N ASN A 113 2.36 -2.38 -28.91
CA ASN A 113 2.82 -3.50 -29.72
C ASN A 113 3.94 -4.24 -28.97
N GLN A 114 4.37 -5.40 -29.48
CA GLN A 114 5.36 -6.24 -28.81
C GLN A 114 6.73 -5.57 -28.62
N ILE A 115 7.14 -4.67 -29.53
CA ILE A 115 8.42 -3.96 -29.45
C ILE A 115 8.34 -2.92 -28.32
N ASP A 116 7.29 -2.10 -28.33
CA ASP A 116 7.08 -1.08 -27.31
C ASP A 116 6.89 -1.71 -25.92
N GLU A 117 6.21 -2.85 -25.83
CA GLU A 117 6.02 -3.60 -24.58
C GLU A 117 7.35 -4.09 -23.97
N ASN A 118 8.29 -4.53 -24.82
CA ASN A 118 9.60 -4.99 -24.37
C ASN A 118 10.53 -3.82 -23.99
N ASP A 119 10.45 -2.71 -24.73
CA ASP A 119 11.25 -1.51 -24.51
C ASP A 119 10.70 -0.59 -23.42
N ALA A 120 9.46 -0.80 -22.99
CA ALA A 120 8.77 0.10 -22.08
C ALA A 120 9.41 0.18 -20.70
N ILE A 121 9.54 1.42 -20.20
CA ILE A 121 9.83 1.70 -18.80
C ILE A 121 8.53 1.60 -18.02
N ALA A 122 8.43 0.67 -17.08
CA ALA A 122 7.23 0.48 -16.26
C ALA A 122 7.36 1.21 -14.91
N ILE A 123 6.42 2.10 -14.60
CA ILE A 123 6.38 2.86 -13.35
C ILE A 123 5.08 2.60 -12.61
N LEU A 124 5.18 2.30 -11.32
CA LEU A 124 4.03 2.14 -10.42
C LEU A 124 3.90 3.36 -9.54
N VAL A 125 2.72 4.00 -9.53
CA VAL A 125 2.46 5.20 -8.74
C VAL A 125 1.55 4.88 -7.56
N VAL A 126 2.04 5.13 -6.35
CA VAL A 126 1.38 4.81 -5.07
C VAL A 126 1.44 5.99 -4.11
N GLY A 127 0.43 6.13 -3.25
CA GLY A 127 0.38 7.21 -2.26
C GLY A 127 -1.01 7.40 -1.66
N GLU A 128 -1.11 8.23 -0.62
CA GLU A 128 -2.37 8.56 0.06
C GLU A 128 -3.40 9.20 -0.89
N THR A 129 -4.69 9.07 -0.59
CA THR A 129 -5.74 9.87 -1.24
C THR A 129 -5.50 11.36 -1.00
N GLY A 130 -5.63 12.19 -2.03
CA GLY A 130 -5.36 13.63 -1.95
C GLY A 130 -3.88 14.03 -2.01
N SER A 131 -2.94 13.10 -2.18
CA SER A 131 -1.51 13.44 -2.30
C SER A 131 -1.11 14.07 -3.64
N GLY A 132 -2.05 14.26 -4.58
CA GLY A 132 -1.78 14.87 -5.89
C GLY A 132 -1.26 13.93 -6.98
N LYS A 133 -1.48 12.61 -6.84
CA LYS A 133 -1.07 11.59 -7.83
C LYS A 133 -1.60 11.89 -9.23
N THR A 134 -2.91 12.11 -9.38
CA THR A 134 -3.52 12.36 -10.70
C THR A 134 -2.93 13.59 -11.38
N THR A 135 -2.88 14.71 -10.65
CA THR A 135 -2.33 15.97 -11.18
C THR A 135 -0.87 15.81 -11.58
N LEU A 136 -0.09 15.05 -10.81
CA LEU A 136 1.30 14.72 -11.12
C LEU A 136 1.42 13.89 -12.40
N LEU A 137 0.58 12.88 -12.57
CA LEU A 137 0.57 12.03 -13.76
C LEU A 137 0.14 12.79 -15.02
N ASN A 138 -0.92 13.60 -14.94
CA ASN A 138 -1.34 14.47 -16.04
C ASN A 138 -0.20 15.45 -16.41
N SER A 139 0.50 15.99 -15.41
CA SER A 139 1.67 16.86 -15.63
C SER A 139 2.84 16.13 -16.27
N PHE A 140 3.08 14.89 -15.87
CA PHE A 140 4.15 14.09 -16.40
C PHE A 140 3.96 13.83 -17.91
N VAL A 141 2.75 13.51 -18.36
CA VAL A 141 2.49 13.28 -19.79
C VAL A 141 2.76 14.53 -20.63
N ASN A 142 2.38 15.71 -20.15
CA ASN A 142 2.71 16.98 -20.82
C ASN A 142 4.23 17.19 -20.92
N ALA A 143 4.98 16.87 -19.85
CA ALA A 143 6.43 16.93 -19.87
C ALA A 143 7.04 15.94 -20.87
N LEU A 144 6.52 14.70 -20.95
CA LEU A 144 7.02 13.67 -21.88
C LEU A 144 6.91 14.08 -23.35
N TYR A 145 5.84 14.78 -23.71
CA TYR A 145 5.62 15.31 -25.05
C TYR A 145 6.25 16.69 -25.29
N GLY A 146 6.88 17.28 -24.27
CA GLY A 146 7.51 18.59 -24.40
C GLY A 146 6.52 19.71 -24.67
N ILE A 147 5.30 19.59 -24.12
CA ILE A 147 4.32 20.67 -24.14
C ILE A 147 4.92 21.88 -23.43
N LYS A 148 4.67 23.07 -23.97
CA LYS A 148 5.15 24.35 -23.47
C LYS A 148 4.02 25.05 -22.74
N ILE A 149 4.40 25.93 -21.82
CA ILE A 149 3.43 26.79 -21.14
C ILE A 149 2.61 27.62 -22.14
N THR A 150 3.24 28.04 -23.25
CA THR A 150 2.62 28.84 -24.32
C THR A 150 1.74 28.06 -25.29
N ASP A 151 1.75 26.72 -25.25
CA ASP A 151 0.85 25.93 -26.09
C ASP A 151 -0.59 26.10 -25.58
N ASP A 152 -1.54 26.16 -26.50
CA ASP A 152 -2.96 26.41 -26.21
C ASP A 152 -3.72 25.16 -25.74
N PHE A 153 -3.02 24.07 -25.44
CA PHE A 153 -3.61 22.83 -24.98
C PHE A 153 -2.76 22.05 -23.97
N ARG A 154 -3.41 21.15 -23.22
CA ARG A 154 -2.77 20.17 -22.32
C ARG A 154 -3.37 18.79 -22.50
N TYR A 155 -2.57 17.78 -22.20
CA TYR A 155 -3.04 16.40 -22.07
C TYR A 155 -3.46 16.07 -20.64
N ILE A 156 -4.46 15.20 -20.52
CA ILE A 156 -4.72 14.42 -19.31
C ILE A 156 -4.81 12.94 -19.68
N ILE A 157 -4.42 12.05 -18.76
CA ILE A 157 -4.65 10.60 -18.88
C ILE A 157 -5.79 10.13 -17.99
N ILE A 158 -6.07 10.88 -16.93
CA ILE A 158 -7.15 10.62 -15.98
C ILE A 158 -8.06 11.85 -16.01
N ASN A 159 -9.32 11.65 -16.39
CA ASN A 159 -10.35 12.68 -16.36
C ASN A 159 -11.12 12.62 -15.03
N GLU A 160 -11.03 13.68 -14.23
CA GLU A 160 -11.70 13.78 -12.93
C GLU A 160 -13.08 14.48 -13.00
N ASP A 161 -13.43 15.10 -14.14
CA ASP A 161 -14.64 15.94 -14.29
C ASP A 161 -15.95 15.14 -14.16
N HIS A 162 -15.91 13.82 -14.35
CA HIS A 162 -17.08 12.95 -14.15
C HIS A 162 -17.35 12.61 -12.67
N LEU A 163 -16.49 13.04 -11.74
CA LEU A 163 -16.58 12.68 -10.31
C LEU A 163 -17.16 13.81 -9.44
N GLU A 164 -17.39 15.01 -9.97
CA GLU A 164 -18.06 16.12 -9.25
C GLU A 164 -19.49 15.78 -8.81
N GLN A 165 -20.09 14.69 -9.31
CA GLN A 165 -21.38 14.18 -8.82
C GLN A 165 -21.31 13.64 -7.36
N TYR A 166 -20.11 13.40 -6.82
CA TYR A 166 -19.90 13.04 -5.43
C TYR A 166 -19.14 14.18 -4.74
N GLY A 167 -19.85 15.16 -4.17
CA GLY A 167 -19.30 16.37 -3.53
C GLY A 167 -18.39 16.17 -2.30
N ASN A 168 -17.64 15.07 -2.20
CA ASN A 168 -16.65 14.78 -1.17
C ASN A 168 -15.26 14.59 -1.78
N MET A 169 -14.40 15.61 -1.68
CA MET A 169 -12.97 15.55 -2.03
C MET A 169 -12.15 14.53 -1.20
N SER A 170 -12.79 13.89 -0.23
CA SER A 170 -12.19 12.91 0.68
C SER A 170 -12.22 11.47 0.15
N VAL A 171 -12.93 11.24 -0.97
CA VAL A 171 -12.98 9.95 -1.67
C VAL A 171 -11.96 9.92 -2.81
N SER A 172 -11.18 8.83 -2.89
CA SER A 172 -10.21 8.58 -3.95
C SER A 172 -10.91 8.63 -5.30
N GLN A 173 -10.47 9.57 -6.14
CA GLN A 173 -11.00 9.79 -7.48
C GLN A 173 -10.71 8.59 -8.41
N THR A 174 -9.56 7.93 -8.23
CA THR A 174 -9.25 6.65 -8.89
C THR A 174 -9.84 5.48 -8.09
N SER A 175 -10.78 4.73 -8.67
CA SER A 175 -11.42 3.56 -8.03
C SER A 175 -10.77 2.22 -8.39
N GLN A 176 -9.98 2.18 -9.47
CA GLN A 176 -9.34 0.96 -9.96
C GLN A 176 -7.88 1.15 -10.39
N VAL A 177 -7.06 0.12 -10.24
CA VAL A 177 -5.71 0.09 -10.80
C VAL A 177 -5.79 0.16 -12.33
N SER A 178 -5.21 1.22 -12.90
CA SER A 178 -5.29 1.55 -14.32
C SER A 178 -3.90 1.57 -14.95
N ILE A 179 -3.80 1.13 -16.21
CA ILE A 179 -2.53 1.08 -16.95
C ILE A 179 -2.63 2.03 -18.15
N TYR A 180 -1.72 2.99 -18.21
CA TYR A 180 -1.61 3.96 -19.30
C TYR A 180 -0.32 3.72 -20.07
N ASN A 181 -0.46 3.54 -21.39
CA ASN A 181 0.63 3.22 -22.30
C ASN A 181 1.03 4.48 -23.07
N ILE A 182 2.08 5.14 -22.62
CA ILE A 182 2.62 6.33 -23.27
C ILE A 182 3.60 5.88 -24.35
N LYS A 183 3.29 6.19 -25.61
CA LYS A 183 4.12 5.84 -26.76
C LYS A 183 5.48 6.53 -26.68
N ARG A 184 6.46 5.98 -27.41
CA ARG A 184 7.79 6.56 -27.55
C ARG A 184 7.69 8.03 -27.97
N THR A 185 8.41 8.90 -27.26
CA THR A 185 8.51 10.33 -27.62
C THR A 185 9.94 10.64 -28.06
N LYS A 186 10.18 11.88 -28.50
CA LYS A 186 11.56 12.36 -28.76
C LYS A 186 12.42 12.35 -27.48
N ARG A 187 11.79 12.36 -26.31
CA ARG A 187 12.46 12.51 -25.00
C ARG A 187 12.65 11.17 -24.29
N THR A 188 11.76 10.21 -24.51
CA THR A 188 11.74 8.95 -23.75
C THR A 188 11.41 7.73 -24.61
N PRO A 189 11.89 6.53 -24.22
CA PRO A 189 11.27 5.26 -24.62
C PRO A 189 9.77 5.24 -24.26
N PRO A 190 9.02 4.22 -24.72
CA PRO A 190 7.66 3.98 -24.24
C PRO A 190 7.63 3.92 -22.71
N ILE A 191 6.59 4.48 -22.09
CA ILE A 191 6.42 4.46 -20.64
C ILE A 191 5.07 3.84 -20.30
N LYS A 192 5.09 2.80 -19.48
CA LYS A 192 3.90 2.19 -18.91
C LYS A 192 3.67 2.73 -17.52
N ILE A 193 2.56 3.45 -17.33
CA ILE A 193 2.19 4.04 -16.05
C ILE A 193 1.11 3.16 -15.42
N ILE A 194 1.42 2.57 -14.26
CA ILE A 194 0.48 1.83 -13.44
C ILE A 194 0.00 2.80 -12.34
N ASP A 195 -1.19 3.37 -12.55
CA ASP A 195 -1.85 4.23 -11.57
C ASP A 195 -2.63 3.39 -10.57
N THR A 196 -2.58 3.78 -9.30
CA THR A 196 -3.29 3.08 -8.21
C THR A 196 -4.20 4.03 -7.44
N PRO A 197 -5.37 3.52 -6.97
CA PRO A 197 -6.18 4.23 -6.00
C PRO A 197 -5.37 4.67 -4.78
N GLY A 198 -5.72 5.81 -4.21
CA GLY A 198 -5.11 6.27 -2.97
C GLY A 198 -5.56 5.46 -1.76
N PHE A 199 -4.61 5.08 -0.93
CA PHE A 199 -4.87 4.49 0.39
C PHE A 199 -5.37 5.54 1.39
N GLY A 200 -6.04 5.09 2.46
CA GLY A 200 -6.42 5.98 3.58
C GLY A 200 -7.61 6.91 3.29
N ASP A 201 -8.51 6.49 2.41
CA ASP A 201 -9.77 7.18 2.10
C ASP A 201 -10.83 6.97 3.22
N THR A 202 -11.83 7.85 3.28
CA THR A 202 -13.06 7.73 4.10
C THR A 202 -13.76 6.37 4.07
N ARG A 203 -13.58 5.59 2.99
CA ARG A 203 -14.10 4.22 2.86
C ARG A 203 -13.45 3.19 3.82
N GLY A 204 -12.35 3.54 4.47
CA GLY A 204 -11.76 2.74 5.56
C GLY A 204 -10.92 1.55 5.10
N ILE A 205 -10.64 0.63 6.04
CA ILE A 205 -9.67 -0.46 5.85
C ILE A 205 -10.19 -1.49 4.85
N ALA A 206 -11.50 -1.73 4.80
CA ALA A 206 -12.10 -2.61 3.80
C ALA A 206 -11.72 -2.19 2.37
N TRP A 207 -11.69 -0.89 2.10
CA TRP A 207 -11.27 -0.39 0.80
C TRP A 207 -9.77 -0.54 0.57
N ASP A 208 -8.92 -0.27 1.57
CA ASP A 208 -7.47 -0.51 1.47
C ASP A 208 -7.12 -1.99 1.21
N LYS A 209 -7.90 -2.92 1.79
CA LYS A 209 -7.82 -4.36 1.48
C LYS A 209 -8.17 -4.62 0.01
N GLU A 210 -9.18 -3.94 -0.53
CA GLU A 210 -9.56 -4.07 -1.95
C GLU A 210 -8.50 -3.47 -2.88
N ILE A 211 -7.93 -2.30 -2.56
CA ILE A 211 -6.79 -1.71 -3.29
C ILE A 211 -5.64 -2.72 -3.36
N THR A 212 -5.30 -3.33 -2.22
CA THR A 212 -4.25 -4.35 -2.13
C THR A 212 -4.55 -5.55 -3.05
N LYS A 213 -5.81 -6.03 -3.08
CA LYS A 213 -6.25 -7.12 -3.97
C LYS A 213 -6.13 -6.72 -5.44
N GLN A 214 -6.50 -5.50 -5.80
CA GLN A 214 -6.39 -5.02 -7.18
C GLN A 214 -4.94 -4.92 -7.64
N ILE A 215 -4.04 -4.39 -6.80
CA ILE A 215 -2.61 -4.33 -7.09
C ILE A 215 -2.03 -5.73 -7.23
N LYS A 216 -2.37 -6.65 -6.30
CA LYS A 216 -1.98 -8.06 -6.39
C LYS A 216 -2.41 -8.68 -7.72
N LYS A 217 -3.68 -8.52 -8.10
CA LYS A 217 -4.22 -9.02 -9.37
C LYS A 217 -3.47 -8.42 -10.57
N ALA A 218 -3.12 -7.14 -10.52
CA ALA A 218 -2.32 -6.51 -11.57
C ALA A 218 -0.92 -7.16 -11.67
N PHE A 219 -0.25 -7.44 -10.54
CA PHE A 219 1.06 -8.09 -10.52
C PHE A 219 1.06 -9.53 -11.04
N GLU A 220 -0.08 -10.22 -10.88
CA GLU A 220 -0.26 -11.60 -11.33
C GLU A 220 -0.64 -11.71 -12.81
N THR A 221 -1.26 -10.69 -13.40
CA THR A 221 -1.90 -10.81 -14.72
C THR A 221 -1.41 -9.84 -15.77
N LYS A 222 -0.94 -8.65 -15.38
CA LYS A 222 -0.66 -7.54 -16.32
C LYS A 222 0.72 -6.89 -16.13
N VAL A 223 1.27 -6.94 -14.91
CA VAL A 223 2.47 -6.20 -14.52
C VAL A 223 3.47 -7.16 -13.89
N PHE A 224 4.38 -7.70 -14.69
CA PHE A 224 5.30 -8.73 -14.21
C PHE A 224 6.61 -8.18 -13.64
N ASP A 225 6.94 -6.94 -13.97
CA ASP A 225 8.18 -6.25 -13.64
C ASP A 225 7.97 -4.72 -13.63
N LEU A 226 8.92 -3.99 -13.05
CA LEU A 226 8.91 -2.52 -12.95
C LEU A 226 10.31 -1.95 -13.11
N ASN A 227 10.42 -0.68 -13.49
CA ASN A 227 11.65 0.12 -13.39
C ASN A 227 11.61 1.03 -12.17
N ALA A 228 10.45 1.58 -11.80
CA ALA A 228 10.34 2.49 -10.67
C ALA A 228 9.03 2.33 -9.88
N ILE A 229 9.13 2.59 -8.57
CA ILE A 229 8.00 2.73 -7.66
C ILE A 229 7.98 4.18 -7.17
N CYS A 230 7.04 4.93 -7.72
CA CYS A 230 6.83 6.35 -7.46
C CYS A 230 5.94 6.52 -6.25
N PHE A 231 6.54 6.93 -5.13
CA PHE A 231 5.85 7.17 -3.89
C PHE A 231 5.46 8.65 -3.75
N VAL A 232 4.17 8.95 -3.85
CA VAL A 232 3.65 10.33 -3.90
C VAL A 232 3.17 10.79 -2.53
N ALA A 233 3.75 11.89 -2.03
CA ALA A 233 3.40 12.48 -0.74
C ALA A 233 3.37 14.02 -0.81
N SER A 234 2.50 14.64 -0.01
CA SER A 234 2.42 16.11 0.08
C SER A 234 3.60 16.71 0.86
N SER A 235 4.14 17.84 0.40
CA SER A 235 5.30 18.50 1.02
C SER A 235 5.02 19.22 2.33
N SER A 236 3.75 19.53 2.64
CA SER A 236 3.36 20.38 3.77
C SER A 236 3.36 19.67 5.14
N ASN A 237 3.48 18.35 5.17
CA ASN A 237 3.37 17.59 6.41
C ASN A 237 4.68 17.60 7.22
N VAL A 238 4.71 18.33 8.33
CA VAL A 238 5.86 18.38 9.28
C VAL A 238 6.13 17.02 9.93
N LYS A 239 5.07 16.26 10.21
CA LYS A 239 5.10 14.92 10.82
C LYS A 239 4.08 14.04 10.10
N LEU A 240 4.38 12.74 9.98
CA LEU A 240 3.39 11.78 9.51
C LEU A 240 2.31 11.61 10.58
N THR A 241 1.05 11.82 10.20
CA THR A 241 -0.09 11.51 11.06
C THR A 241 -0.18 10.00 11.31
N ALA A 242 -1.01 9.62 12.29
CA ALA A 242 -1.37 8.22 12.48
C ALA A 242 -2.30 7.66 11.39
N SER A 243 -2.69 8.40 10.36
CA SER A 243 -3.23 7.78 9.14
C SER A 243 -2.12 7.56 8.11
N GLN A 244 -1.16 8.47 8.03
CA GLN A 244 -0.10 8.41 7.02
C GLN A 244 0.90 7.28 7.23
N LYS A 245 1.32 7.01 8.48
CA LYS A 245 2.22 5.87 8.74
C LYS A 245 1.56 4.52 8.37
N TYR A 246 0.23 4.43 8.44
CA TYR A 246 -0.61 3.26 8.13
C TYR A 246 -0.56 3.01 6.63
N VAL A 247 -0.91 4.06 5.88
CA VAL A 247 -0.85 4.08 4.42
C VAL A 247 0.53 3.71 3.93
N PHE A 248 1.58 4.26 4.55
CA PHE A 248 2.95 3.99 4.13
C PHE A 248 3.32 2.54 4.44
N GLY A 249 2.95 2.03 5.61
CA GLY A 249 3.13 0.63 5.96
C GLY A 249 2.42 -0.31 4.97
N ASN A 250 1.17 0.00 4.60
CA ASN A 250 0.40 -0.77 3.62
C ASN A 250 1.06 -0.78 2.24
N ILE A 251 1.55 0.38 1.77
CA ILE A 251 2.27 0.48 0.49
C ILE A 251 3.54 -0.38 0.53
N ILE A 252 4.34 -0.29 1.59
CA ILE A 252 5.58 -1.08 1.71
C ILE A 252 5.30 -2.58 1.84
N ASN A 253 4.18 -2.98 2.46
CA ASN A 253 3.76 -4.39 2.56
C ASN A 253 3.51 -5.07 1.21
N LEU A 254 3.38 -4.30 0.12
CA LEU A 254 3.17 -4.82 -1.23
C LEU A 254 4.44 -5.45 -1.83
N PHE A 255 5.61 -5.14 -1.28
CA PHE A 255 6.88 -5.31 -1.99
C PHE A 255 7.88 -6.25 -1.30
N GLY A 256 8.68 -6.91 -2.13
CA GLY A 256 9.90 -7.61 -1.72
C GLY A 256 11.06 -6.66 -1.43
N LYS A 257 12.09 -7.14 -0.74
CA LYS A 257 13.29 -6.36 -0.41
C LYS A 257 14.16 -6.02 -1.63
N ASP A 258 13.94 -6.72 -2.73
CA ASP A 258 14.67 -6.60 -3.99
C ASP A 258 14.37 -5.28 -4.70
N VAL A 259 13.16 -4.71 -4.54
CA VAL A 259 12.76 -3.46 -5.20
C VAL A 259 13.21 -2.16 -4.49
N LYS A 260 13.98 -2.26 -3.39
CA LYS A 260 14.38 -1.09 -2.57
C LYS A 260 14.98 0.06 -3.39
N LYS A 261 15.85 -0.28 -4.34
CA LYS A 261 16.59 0.69 -5.16
C LYS A 261 15.72 1.39 -6.20
N ASN A 262 14.56 0.82 -6.51
CA ASN A 262 13.64 1.31 -7.53
C ASN A 262 12.64 2.34 -6.98
N PHE A 263 12.64 2.62 -5.68
CA PHE A 263 11.79 3.65 -5.09
C PHE A 263 12.25 5.06 -5.45
N ILE A 264 11.29 5.94 -5.72
CA ILE A 264 11.50 7.38 -5.89
C ILE A 264 10.38 8.11 -5.15
N ALA A 265 10.72 9.00 -4.22
CA ALA A 265 9.72 9.86 -3.59
C ALA A 265 9.38 11.05 -4.51
N MET A 266 8.09 11.26 -4.78
CA MET A 266 7.58 12.37 -5.57
C MET A 266 6.79 13.30 -4.65
N LEU A 267 7.40 14.42 -4.26
CA LEU A 267 6.83 15.33 -3.28
C LEU A 267 6.02 16.42 -4.00
N THR A 268 4.72 16.45 -3.78
CA THR A 268 3.77 17.38 -4.43
C THR A 268 3.52 18.62 -3.55
N PHE A 269 2.88 19.64 -4.11
CA PHE A 269 2.53 20.91 -3.43
C PHE A 269 3.76 21.71 -2.94
N CYS A 270 4.91 21.56 -3.61
CA CYS A 270 6.14 22.23 -3.22
C CYS A 270 6.16 23.71 -3.62
N ASP A 271 6.40 24.62 -2.67
CA ASP A 271 6.48 26.08 -2.88
C ASP A 271 7.91 26.59 -3.20
N GLY A 272 8.85 25.67 -3.49
CA GLY A 272 10.26 25.97 -3.78
C GLY A 272 11.19 25.77 -2.58
N LYS A 273 10.67 25.77 -1.35
CA LYS A 273 11.45 25.50 -0.12
C LYS A 273 11.77 24.01 0.03
N THR A 274 12.58 23.67 1.03
CA THR A 274 12.82 22.27 1.42
C THR A 274 11.53 21.68 2.00
N PRO A 275 10.97 20.60 1.40
CA PRO A 275 9.75 19.96 1.90
C PRO A 275 9.92 19.45 3.33
N GLN A 276 8.97 19.77 4.20
CA GLN A 276 9.04 19.41 5.62
C GLN A 276 8.83 17.91 5.84
N VAL A 277 8.09 17.27 4.93
CA VAL A 277 7.85 15.81 4.92
C VAL A 277 9.13 14.98 4.83
N ILE A 278 10.25 15.55 4.36
CA ILE A 278 11.56 14.87 4.31
C ILE A 278 11.98 14.42 5.70
N ASN A 279 11.80 15.25 6.73
CA ASN A 279 12.16 14.90 8.10
C ASN A 279 11.28 13.76 8.62
N ALA A 280 10.01 13.74 8.22
CA ALA A 280 9.07 12.72 8.58
C ALA A 280 9.40 11.37 7.90
N LEU A 281 9.80 11.40 6.63
CA LEU A 281 10.25 10.21 5.88
C LEU A 281 11.58 9.63 6.39
N LYS A 282 12.48 10.50 6.88
CA LYS A 282 13.76 10.09 7.49
C LYS A 282 13.63 9.68 8.96
N SER A 283 12.47 9.90 9.59
CA SER A 283 12.26 9.50 10.98
C SER A 283 12.41 7.99 11.15
N LYS A 284 13.00 7.55 12.25
CA LYS A 284 13.11 6.12 12.61
C LYS A 284 11.74 5.44 12.73
N ASP A 285 10.69 6.21 13.02
CA ASP A 285 9.32 5.72 13.10
C ASP A 285 8.67 5.50 11.72
N CYS A 286 9.34 5.94 10.64
CA CYS A 286 8.89 5.75 9.28
C CYS A 286 9.71 4.64 8.62
N ILE A 287 9.03 3.61 8.10
CA ILE A 287 9.69 2.51 7.40
C ILE A 287 10.46 2.96 6.16
N PHE A 288 10.05 4.07 5.54
CA PHE A 288 10.74 4.65 4.38
C PHE A 288 12.19 5.05 4.72
N SER A 289 12.50 5.35 5.99
CA SER A 289 13.87 5.64 6.45
C SER A 289 14.83 4.47 6.23
N THR A 290 14.32 3.23 6.12
CA THR A 290 15.12 2.03 5.83
C THR A 290 15.38 1.83 4.33
N ILE A 291 14.60 2.51 3.47
CA ILE A 291 14.68 2.42 2.02
C ILE A 291 15.57 3.52 1.46
N ILE A 292 15.45 4.75 1.99
CA ILE A 292 16.23 5.93 1.55
C ILE A 292 17.73 5.65 1.34
N PRO A 293 18.45 4.95 2.25
CA PRO A 293 19.88 4.69 2.08
C PRO A 293 20.24 3.82 0.87
N GLU A 294 19.28 3.05 0.36
CA GLU A 294 19.48 2.13 -0.79
C GLU A 294 19.17 2.79 -2.13
N ILE A 295 18.54 3.97 -2.14
CA ILE A 295 18.13 4.67 -3.35
C ILE A 295 19.25 5.61 -3.79
N ASP A 296 19.65 5.51 -5.06
CA ASP A 296 20.62 6.44 -5.64
C ASP A 296 20.10 7.89 -5.57
N ASN A 297 20.99 8.86 -5.34
CA ASN A 297 20.57 10.26 -5.32
C ASN A 297 20.18 10.77 -6.73
N PRO A 298 19.17 11.65 -6.85
CA PRO A 298 18.28 12.07 -5.77
C PRO A 298 17.23 10.98 -5.46
N TRP A 299 16.99 10.71 -4.17
CA TRP A 299 15.97 9.76 -3.71
C TRP A 299 14.56 10.37 -3.68
N TYR A 300 14.45 11.69 -3.81
CA TYR A 300 13.19 12.41 -3.92
C TYR A 300 13.26 13.53 -4.98
N LEU A 301 12.12 13.86 -5.56
CA LEU A 301 11.92 14.96 -6.49
C LEU A 301 10.76 15.84 -6.02
N LYS A 302 10.80 17.12 -6.39
CA LYS A 302 9.83 18.13 -5.95
C LYS A 302 8.94 18.52 -7.12
N PHE A 303 7.64 18.57 -6.90
CA PHE A 303 6.67 18.91 -7.94
C PHE A 303 5.74 20.01 -7.44
N ASN A 304 5.64 21.05 -8.25
CA ASN A 304 4.56 22.02 -8.18
C ASN A 304 3.83 21.99 -9.52
N ASN A 305 2.62 21.45 -9.48
CA ASN A 305 1.81 21.23 -10.67
C ASN A 305 0.65 22.23 -10.74
N SER A 306 0.69 23.34 -9.98
CA SER A 306 -0.39 24.35 -10.02
C SER A 306 -0.52 24.99 -11.41
N ALA A 307 0.62 25.22 -12.07
CA ALA A 307 0.70 25.91 -13.36
C ALA A 307 0.18 25.10 -14.56
N ILE A 308 -0.22 23.84 -14.40
CA ILE A 308 -0.60 23.00 -15.54
C ILE A 308 -1.89 23.46 -16.23
N TYR A 309 -2.88 23.86 -15.43
CA TYR A 309 -4.21 24.25 -15.91
C TYR A 309 -4.44 25.77 -15.84
N ASP A 310 -3.38 26.56 -15.58
CA ASP A 310 -3.50 28.02 -15.47
C ASP A 310 -3.67 28.65 -16.87
N ASP A 311 -4.75 29.42 -17.04
CA ASP A 311 -5.02 30.20 -18.26
C ASP A 311 -4.14 31.47 -18.37
N ILE A 312 -3.51 31.90 -17.27
CA ILE A 312 -2.69 33.11 -17.19
C ILE A 312 -1.21 32.75 -17.30
N THR A 313 -0.79 32.34 -18.49
CA THR A 313 0.59 31.91 -18.76
C THR A 313 1.62 33.05 -18.70
N GLU A 314 1.15 34.31 -18.72
CA GLU A 314 1.98 35.52 -18.62
C GLU A 314 2.37 35.86 -17.17
N ASP A 315 1.70 35.26 -16.17
CA ASP A 315 2.02 35.50 -14.77
C ASP A 315 3.42 34.94 -14.40
N GLU A 316 4.23 35.76 -13.72
CA GLU A 316 5.61 35.42 -13.37
C GLU A 316 5.69 34.18 -12.45
N PHE A 317 4.74 34.01 -11.53
CA PHE A 317 4.71 32.85 -10.65
C PHE A 317 4.30 31.59 -11.41
N THR A 318 3.31 31.66 -12.29
CA THR A 318 2.91 30.54 -13.16
C THR A 318 4.07 30.09 -14.04
N GLN A 319 4.80 31.01 -14.67
CA GLN A 319 6.01 30.67 -15.46
C GLN A 319 7.11 30.04 -14.60
N MET A 320 7.35 30.59 -13.41
CA MET A 320 8.35 30.07 -12.48
C MET A 320 7.99 28.63 -12.04
N PHE A 321 6.74 28.38 -11.65
CA PHE A 321 6.28 27.05 -11.22
C PHE A 321 6.30 26.05 -12.36
N TRP A 322 5.90 26.45 -13.57
CA TRP A 322 6.01 25.63 -14.77
C TRP A 322 7.46 25.21 -15.04
N LYS A 323 8.39 26.18 -15.09
CA LYS A 323 9.82 25.92 -15.32
C LYS A 323 10.40 25.00 -14.26
N LEU A 324 10.05 25.21 -13.00
CA LEU A 324 10.47 24.34 -11.90
C LEU A 324 9.90 22.93 -12.05
N GLY A 325 8.61 22.77 -12.35
CA GLY A 325 7.97 21.48 -12.55
C GLY A 325 8.58 20.70 -13.70
N MET A 326 8.71 21.31 -14.88
CA MET A 326 9.29 20.68 -16.07
C MET A 326 10.75 20.26 -15.85
N LYS A 327 11.56 21.09 -15.19
CA LYS A 327 12.93 20.71 -14.82
C LYS A 327 12.96 19.46 -13.93
N ASN A 328 12.08 19.36 -12.93
CA ASN A 328 12.04 18.17 -12.06
C ASN A 328 11.55 16.93 -12.82
N PHE A 329 10.69 17.09 -13.84
CA PHE A 329 10.35 15.97 -14.74
C PHE A 329 11.52 15.56 -15.62
N ASP A 330 12.37 16.48 -16.06
CA ASP A 330 13.58 16.15 -16.81
C ASP A 330 14.58 15.36 -15.95
N ASP A 331 14.75 15.77 -14.69
CA ASP A 331 15.53 15.02 -13.70
C ASP A 331 14.93 13.63 -13.45
N PHE A 332 13.60 13.54 -13.38
CA PHE A 332 12.88 12.27 -13.24
C PHE A 332 13.12 11.34 -14.41
N ILE A 333 12.93 11.82 -15.65
CA ILE A 333 13.16 11.06 -16.89
C ILE A 333 14.60 10.56 -16.95
N SER A 334 15.56 11.45 -16.66
CA SER A 334 16.99 11.11 -16.66
C SER A 334 17.34 10.01 -15.67
N LYS A 335 16.61 9.94 -14.56
CA LYS A 335 16.74 8.87 -13.55
C LYS A 335 16.04 7.59 -14.00
N LEU A 336 14.80 7.68 -14.51
CA LEU A 336 14.01 6.54 -14.95
C LEU A 336 14.73 5.67 -16.00
N VAL A 337 15.36 6.31 -17.00
CA VAL A 337 16.07 5.60 -18.08
C VAL A 337 17.26 4.79 -17.58
N LYS A 338 17.81 5.15 -16.40
CA LYS A 338 18.96 4.46 -15.78
C LYS A 338 18.54 3.36 -14.81
N LEU A 339 17.27 3.32 -14.40
CA LEU A 339 16.81 2.37 -13.40
C LEU A 339 16.65 0.97 -14.00
N PRO A 340 17.20 -0.07 -13.35
CA PRO A 340 17.10 -1.43 -13.84
C PRO A 340 15.66 -1.93 -13.74
N ARG A 341 15.26 -2.73 -14.73
CA ARG A 341 13.99 -3.45 -14.72
C ARG A 341 14.08 -4.60 -13.72
N ILE A 342 13.13 -4.69 -12.80
CA ILE A 342 13.09 -5.68 -11.72
C ILE A 342 11.81 -6.51 -11.79
N SER A 343 11.94 -7.83 -11.67
CA SER A 343 10.82 -8.77 -11.59
C SER A 343 10.02 -8.56 -10.31
N LEU A 344 8.69 -8.63 -10.41
CA LEU A 344 7.79 -8.60 -9.26
C LEU A 344 7.52 -9.97 -8.64
N GLU A 345 8.31 -11.00 -8.98
CA GLU A 345 8.15 -12.35 -8.43
C GLU A 345 8.24 -12.39 -6.91
N THR A 346 9.26 -11.77 -6.32
CA THR A 346 9.41 -11.65 -4.86
C THR A 346 8.21 -10.93 -4.24
N SER A 347 7.73 -9.87 -4.88
CA SER A 347 6.58 -9.08 -4.40
C SER A 347 5.26 -9.85 -4.47
N ARG A 348 5.02 -10.63 -5.54
CA ARG A 348 3.89 -11.56 -5.62
C ARG A 348 3.93 -12.59 -4.50
N GLU A 349 5.11 -13.13 -4.22
CA GLU A 349 5.29 -14.12 -3.17
C GLU A 349 5.10 -13.53 -1.76
N VAL A 350 5.54 -12.29 -1.52
CA VAL A 350 5.24 -11.52 -0.30
C VAL A 350 3.73 -11.42 -0.10
N LEU A 351 2.99 -10.99 -1.13
CA LEU A 351 1.54 -10.84 -1.06
C LEU A 351 0.84 -12.19 -0.80
N LYS A 352 1.26 -13.25 -1.50
CA LYS A 352 0.75 -14.62 -1.31
C LYS A 352 0.98 -15.11 0.12
N ARG A 353 2.18 -14.94 0.69
CA ARG A 353 2.51 -15.36 2.06
C ARG A 353 1.70 -14.59 3.10
N ARG A 354 1.58 -13.27 2.97
CA ARG A 354 0.76 -12.44 3.88
C ARG A 354 -0.69 -12.91 3.92
N GLU A 355 -1.24 -13.29 2.77
CA GLU A 355 -2.61 -13.82 2.71
C GLU A 355 -2.71 -15.22 3.28
N ARG A 356 -1.74 -16.10 3.01
CA ARG A 356 -1.67 -17.45 3.59
C ARG A 356 -1.62 -17.41 5.12
N ILE A 357 -0.83 -16.51 5.71
CA ILE A 357 -0.78 -16.31 7.18
C ILE A 357 -2.17 -15.97 7.72
N LYS A 358 -2.89 -15.01 7.10
CA LYS A 358 -4.25 -14.64 7.53
C LYS A 358 -5.22 -15.82 7.49
N VAL A 359 -5.17 -16.61 6.42
CA VAL A 359 -6.02 -17.80 6.26
C VAL A 359 -5.68 -18.87 7.30
N GLN A 360 -4.39 -19.10 7.57
CA GLN A 360 -3.94 -20.07 8.58
C GLN A 360 -4.32 -19.65 10.00
N ILE A 361 -4.21 -18.35 10.35
CA ILE A 361 -4.63 -17.81 11.65
C ILE A 361 -6.12 -18.01 11.85
N GLU A 362 -6.96 -17.68 10.86
CA GLU A 362 -8.40 -17.89 10.99
C GLU A 362 -8.74 -19.39 11.11
N GLY A 363 -8.04 -20.24 10.35
CA GLY A 363 -8.16 -21.69 10.49
C GLY A 363 -7.72 -22.24 11.86
N LEU A 364 -6.71 -21.63 12.49
CA LEU A 364 -6.28 -21.95 13.85
C LEU A 364 -7.31 -21.49 14.88
N ARG A 365 -7.82 -20.25 14.76
CA ARG A 365 -8.86 -19.68 15.62
C ARG A 365 -10.11 -20.56 15.62
N ILE A 366 -10.57 -20.99 14.45
CA ILE A 366 -11.72 -21.90 14.31
C ILE A 366 -11.44 -23.26 14.97
N SER A 367 -10.25 -23.85 14.77
CA SER A 367 -9.88 -25.11 15.42
C SER A 367 -9.85 -24.97 16.94
N LEU A 368 -9.27 -23.89 17.46
CA LEU A 368 -9.18 -23.62 18.89
C LEU A 368 -10.56 -23.45 19.51
N ASN A 369 -11.42 -22.62 18.91
CA ASN A 369 -12.78 -22.40 19.40
C ASN A 369 -13.60 -23.70 19.41
N ASN A 370 -13.54 -24.48 18.33
CA ASN A 370 -14.20 -25.79 18.28
C ASN A 370 -13.68 -26.73 19.39
N GLY A 371 -12.37 -26.71 19.63
CA GLY A 371 -11.76 -27.47 20.70
C GLY A 371 -12.24 -27.05 22.08
N LEU A 372 -12.27 -25.74 22.35
CA LEU A 372 -12.74 -25.15 23.60
C LEU A 372 -14.22 -25.43 23.84
N SER A 373 -15.08 -25.28 22.83
CA SER A 373 -16.51 -25.60 22.97
C SER A 373 -16.74 -27.08 23.21
N LYS A 374 -15.95 -27.96 22.56
CA LYS A 374 -16.02 -29.39 22.84
C LYS A 374 -15.62 -29.70 24.28
N LEU A 375 -14.56 -29.07 24.79
CA LEU A 375 -14.14 -29.22 26.19
C LEU A 375 -15.21 -28.75 27.17
N ASP A 376 -15.91 -27.67 26.85
CA ASP A 376 -17.00 -27.17 27.69
C ASP A 376 -18.19 -28.15 27.72
N GLU A 377 -18.63 -28.68 26.57
CA GLU A 377 -19.65 -29.76 26.49
C GLU A 377 -19.26 -30.92 27.41
N ILE A 378 -18.00 -31.34 27.34
CA ILE A 378 -17.45 -32.45 28.11
C ILE A 378 -17.46 -32.15 29.61
N LYS A 379 -16.99 -30.96 30.00
CA LYS A 379 -16.99 -30.51 31.38
C LYS A 379 -18.40 -30.53 31.96
N GLN A 380 -19.38 -29.98 31.23
CA GLN A 380 -20.77 -29.98 31.63
C GLN A 380 -21.31 -31.39 31.84
N ILE A 381 -21.06 -32.31 30.90
CA ILE A 381 -21.47 -33.72 31.05
C ILE A 381 -20.86 -34.31 32.32
N CYS A 382 -19.55 -34.18 32.51
CA CYS A 382 -18.90 -34.80 33.66
C CYS A 382 -19.37 -34.20 35.01
N GLU A 383 -19.66 -32.90 35.07
CA GLU A 383 -20.30 -32.26 36.23
C GLU A 383 -21.68 -32.87 36.53
N GLN A 384 -22.51 -33.12 35.51
CA GLN A 384 -23.81 -33.76 35.69
C GLN A 384 -23.69 -35.20 36.22
N PHE A 385 -22.69 -35.96 35.75
CA PHE A 385 -22.40 -37.30 36.26
C PHE A 385 -21.89 -37.28 37.70
N TYR A 386 -21.14 -36.24 38.09
CA TYR A 386 -20.71 -36.03 39.47
C TYR A 386 -21.89 -35.70 40.39
N LEU A 387 -22.73 -34.75 40.00
CA LEU A 387 -23.91 -34.37 40.79
C LEU A 387 -24.90 -35.53 40.95
N ASN A 388 -24.93 -36.47 39.99
CA ASN A 388 -25.79 -37.65 40.01
C ASN A 388 -25.01 -38.95 40.30
N GLN A 389 -23.89 -38.88 41.02
CA GLN A 389 -22.97 -40.01 41.22
C GLN A 389 -23.64 -41.27 41.79
N GLU A 390 -24.60 -41.15 42.72
CA GLU A 390 -25.32 -42.31 43.26
C GLU A 390 -26.18 -43.00 42.21
N LYS A 391 -26.87 -42.23 41.37
CA LYS A 391 -27.66 -42.76 40.24
C LYS A 391 -26.76 -43.47 39.24
N VAL A 392 -25.58 -42.90 38.95
CA VAL A 392 -24.57 -43.54 38.08
C VAL A 392 -24.06 -44.86 38.69
N LYS A 393 -23.79 -44.90 40.01
CA LYS A 393 -23.38 -46.13 40.72
C LYS A 393 -24.45 -47.22 40.62
N ASN A 394 -25.71 -46.84 40.71
CA ASN A 394 -26.86 -47.76 40.66
C ASN A 394 -27.30 -48.11 39.23
N ASN A 395 -26.60 -47.61 38.19
CA ASN A 395 -27.02 -47.73 36.77
C ASN A 395 -28.44 -47.18 36.50
N GLU A 396 -28.85 -46.17 37.27
CA GLU A 396 -30.11 -45.46 37.04
C GLU A 396 -29.93 -44.45 35.90
N ASN A 397 -30.90 -44.43 34.98
CA ASN A 397 -30.91 -43.46 33.89
C ASN A 397 -31.47 -42.12 34.38
N PHE A 398 -30.90 -41.01 33.93
CA PHE A 398 -31.38 -39.65 34.24
C PHE A 398 -31.17 -38.72 33.04
N THR A 399 -31.97 -37.66 32.96
CA THR A 399 -31.87 -36.61 31.93
C THR A 399 -31.14 -35.40 32.48
N PHE A 400 -30.35 -34.75 31.63
CA PHE A 400 -29.72 -33.47 31.92
C PHE A 400 -29.59 -32.65 30.64
N THR A 401 -29.41 -31.34 30.80
CA THR A 401 -29.21 -30.42 29.67
C THR A 401 -27.73 -30.12 29.53
N VAL A 402 -27.24 -30.13 28.31
CA VAL A 402 -25.86 -29.74 27.98
C VAL A 402 -25.89 -28.77 26.80
N ASP A 403 -25.03 -27.77 26.85
CA ASP A 403 -24.77 -26.91 25.70
C ASP A 403 -23.91 -27.67 24.69
N ILE A 404 -24.43 -27.84 23.47
CA ILE A 404 -23.75 -28.53 22.39
C ILE A 404 -23.50 -27.58 21.22
N THR A 405 -22.33 -27.70 20.64
CA THR A 405 -22.00 -26.98 19.41
C THR A 405 -22.58 -27.74 18.22
N LYS A 406 -23.58 -27.15 17.56
CA LYS A 406 -24.11 -27.65 16.29
C LYS A 406 -23.52 -26.87 15.14
N GLN A 407 -23.14 -27.60 14.10
CA GLN A 407 -22.74 -27.02 12.84
C GLN A 407 -23.99 -26.69 12.02
N ILE A 408 -24.06 -25.47 11.51
CA ILE A 408 -25.11 -25.00 10.60
C ILE A 408 -24.50 -24.58 9.26
N LYS A 409 -25.33 -24.52 8.24
CA LYS A 409 -24.99 -23.90 6.95
C LYS A 409 -25.63 -22.52 6.91
N VAL A 410 -24.82 -21.52 6.62
CA VAL A 410 -25.25 -20.13 6.45
C VAL A 410 -25.04 -19.78 4.98
N ASP A 411 -26.13 -19.46 4.29
CA ASP A 411 -26.08 -19.02 2.90
C ASP A 411 -25.37 -17.66 2.80
N LEU A 412 -24.58 -17.49 1.74
CA LEU A 412 -23.83 -16.28 1.46
C LEU A 412 -24.61 -15.38 0.49
N GLU A 413 -24.23 -14.10 0.46
CA GLU A 413 -24.79 -13.15 -0.49
C GLU A 413 -24.43 -13.54 -1.94
N PRO A 414 -25.28 -13.22 -2.93
CA PRO A 414 -25.02 -13.53 -4.33
C PRO A 414 -23.67 -12.99 -4.80
N GLY A 415 -22.80 -13.88 -5.29
CA GLY A 415 -21.46 -13.54 -5.77
C GLY A 415 -20.33 -13.82 -4.78
N GLU A 416 -20.65 -14.18 -3.54
CA GLU A 416 -19.68 -14.63 -2.54
C GLU A 416 -19.51 -16.16 -2.56
N TYR A 417 -18.26 -16.61 -2.41
CA TYR A 417 -17.93 -18.03 -2.41
C TYR A 417 -16.87 -18.36 -1.36
N VAL A 418 -17.09 -19.48 -0.69
CA VAL A 418 -16.19 -20.05 0.30
C VAL A 418 -15.68 -21.39 -0.21
N THR A 419 -14.39 -21.68 -0.01
CA THR A 419 -13.86 -23.03 -0.26
C THR A 419 -14.21 -23.92 0.93
N ASN A 420 -15.09 -24.88 0.72
CA ASN A 420 -15.47 -25.88 1.71
C ASN A 420 -14.78 -27.21 1.44
N CYS A 421 -14.41 -27.93 2.49
CA CYS A 421 -14.04 -29.33 2.42
C CYS A 421 -15.29 -30.21 2.44
N LEU A 422 -15.51 -30.98 1.38
CA LEU A 422 -16.66 -31.89 1.21
C LEU A 422 -16.59 -33.09 2.16
N ARG A 423 -15.39 -33.47 2.59
CA ARG A 423 -15.15 -34.57 3.53
C ARG A 423 -15.32 -34.15 4.99
N CYS A 424 -14.77 -32.99 5.35
CA CYS A 424 -14.79 -32.50 6.74
C CYS A 424 -16.02 -31.66 7.07
N HIS A 425 -16.78 -31.23 6.05
CA HIS A 425 -17.84 -30.23 6.19
C HIS A 425 -17.36 -28.97 6.92
N LYS A 426 -16.20 -28.44 6.50
CA LYS A 426 -15.59 -27.24 7.10
C LYS A 426 -15.32 -26.18 6.05
N SER A 427 -15.48 -24.92 6.42
CA SER A 427 -15.08 -23.78 5.59
C SER A 427 -13.59 -23.53 5.77
N CYS A 428 -12.80 -23.85 4.75
CA CYS A 428 -11.34 -23.83 4.80
C CYS A 428 -10.73 -22.53 4.25
N HIS A 429 -11.45 -21.81 3.38
CA HIS A 429 -11.01 -20.51 2.88
C HIS A 429 -12.22 -19.58 2.67
N PRO A 430 -12.40 -18.53 3.49
CA PRO A 430 -13.60 -17.69 3.48
C PRO A 430 -13.84 -16.87 2.21
N SER A 431 -12.80 -16.58 1.42
CA SER A 431 -12.94 -15.80 0.19
C SER A 431 -11.93 -16.28 -0.86
N CYS A 432 -12.30 -17.32 -1.60
CA CYS A 432 -11.42 -17.88 -2.63
C CYS A 432 -11.69 -17.23 -4.00
N SER A 433 -10.72 -16.45 -4.49
CA SER A 433 -10.77 -15.83 -5.82
C SER A 433 -10.60 -16.81 -6.98
N ILE A 434 -10.40 -18.10 -6.72
CA ILE A 434 -10.16 -19.11 -7.75
C ILE A 434 -11.52 -19.69 -8.19
N PRO A 435 -11.89 -19.51 -9.46
CA PRO A 435 -13.12 -20.09 -10.01
C PRO A 435 -12.99 -21.62 -10.14
N GLY A 436 -14.11 -22.32 -9.95
CA GLY A 436 -14.20 -23.78 -10.08
C GLY A 436 -13.69 -24.59 -8.88
N ASP A 437 -13.82 -25.92 -8.95
CA ASP A 437 -13.58 -26.84 -7.82
C ASP A 437 -12.17 -27.46 -7.81
N MET A 438 -11.32 -27.14 -8.79
CA MET A 438 -9.93 -27.56 -8.76
C MET A 438 -9.12 -26.63 -7.83
N LYS A 439 -9.08 -26.98 -6.54
CA LYS A 439 -8.53 -26.11 -5.48
C LYS A 439 -7.02 -26.18 -5.27
N ILE A 440 -6.24 -26.79 -6.17
CA ILE A 440 -4.79 -26.96 -6.00
C ILE A 440 -4.05 -25.65 -5.73
N ASN A 441 -4.51 -24.54 -6.32
CA ASN A 441 -3.89 -23.22 -6.16
C ASN A 441 -4.52 -22.38 -5.03
N CYS A 442 -5.48 -22.92 -4.28
CA CYS A 442 -6.17 -22.19 -3.22
C CYS A 442 -5.22 -21.93 -2.05
N LEU A 443 -5.32 -20.75 -1.42
CA LEU A 443 -4.40 -20.32 -0.36
C LEU A 443 -4.45 -21.19 0.90
N CYS A 444 -5.56 -21.89 1.12
CA CYS A 444 -5.66 -22.88 2.19
C CYS A 444 -5.02 -24.22 1.82
N ILE A 445 -4.50 -24.42 0.61
CA ILE A 445 -3.81 -25.64 0.17
C ILE A 445 -2.31 -25.38 0.21
N GLY A 446 -1.59 -26.25 0.91
CA GLY A 446 -0.14 -26.24 0.98
C GLY A 446 0.49 -26.76 -0.30
N ASP A 447 1.81 -26.60 -0.39
CA ASP A 447 2.58 -27.00 -1.57
C ASP A 447 2.62 -28.53 -1.78
N ASP A 448 2.21 -29.29 -0.75
CA ASP A 448 2.01 -30.75 -0.78
C ASP A 448 0.65 -31.17 -1.36
N GLY A 449 -0.20 -30.21 -1.74
CA GLY A 449 -1.54 -30.45 -2.28
C GLY A 449 -2.61 -30.72 -1.21
N ASN A 450 -2.29 -30.62 0.08
CA ASN A 450 -3.24 -30.80 1.17
C ASN A 450 -3.64 -29.47 1.80
N CYS A 451 -4.86 -29.40 2.34
CA CYS A 451 -5.34 -28.22 3.02
C CYS A 451 -4.61 -28.00 4.35
N THR A 452 -4.03 -26.82 4.57
CA THR A 452 -3.39 -26.44 5.83
C THR A 452 -4.37 -26.44 7.01
N GLY A 453 -5.64 -26.12 6.76
CA GLY A 453 -6.71 -26.07 7.75
C GLY A 453 -7.32 -27.42 8.15
N CYS A 454 -7.60 -28.32 7.18
CA CYS A 454 -8.28 -29.60 7.43
C CYS A 454 -7.48 -30.86 7.05
N LYS A 455 -6.27 -30.70 6.52
CA LYS A 455 -5.35 -31.75 6.06
C LYS A 455 -5.89 -32.68 4.96
N CYS A 456 -7.04 -32.38 4.37
CA CYS A 456 -7.57 -33.12 3.23
C CYS A 456 -6.93 -32.65 1.92
N HIS A 457 -6.77 -33.57 0.97
CA HIS A 457 -6.29 -33.26 -0.38
C HIS A 457 -7.19 -32.23 -1.10
N TYR A 458 -6.62 -31.39 -1.97
CA TYR A 458 -7.35 -30.31 -2.63
C TYR A 458 -8.57 -30.77 -3.44
N THR A 459 -8.58 -32.01 -3.92
CA THR A 459 -9.72 -32.60 -4.65
C THR A 459 -10.97 -32.81 -3.79
N GLN A 460 -10.83 -32.75 -2.46
CA GLN A 460 -11.94 -32.80 -1.52
C GLN A 460 -12.54 -31.41 -1.23
N HIS A 461 -12.10 -30.38 -1.96
CA HIS A 461 -12.52 -29.01 -1.73
C HIS A 461 -13.28 -28.46 -2.95
N ALA A 462 -14.31 -27.68 -2.70
CA ALA A 462 -15.14 -27.07 -3.74
C ALA A 462 -15.56 -25.66 -3.31
N ASN A 463 -15.90 -24.80 -4.27
CA ASN A 463 -16.57 -23.55 -3.95
C ASN A 463 -18.03 -23.82 -3.57
N SER A 464 -18.53 -23.12 -2.57
CA SER A 464 -19.93 -23.18 -2.18
C SER A 464 -20.47 -21.78 -1.92
N SER A 465 -21.76 -21.58 -2.18
CA SER A 465 -22.52 -20.37 -1.84
C SER A 465 -22.99 -20.34 -0.39
N TYR A 466 -22.40 -21.18 0.47
CA TYR A 466 -22.70 -21.26 1.90
C TYR A 466 -21.40 -21.51 2.67
N ARG A 467 -21.36 -21.04 3.92
CA ARG A 467 -20.31 -21.38 4.88
C ARG A 467 -20.85 -22.26 6.00
N PHE A 468 -19.94 -22.99 6.64
CA PHE A 468 -20.23 -23.71 7.87
C PHE A 468 -19.96 -22.80 9.06
N ASP A 469 -20.99 -22.55 9.85
CA ASP A 469 -20.88 -21.84 11.13
C ASP A 469 -21.27 -22.79 12.28
N TYR A 470 -20.95 -22.37 13.50
CA TYR A 470 -21.19 -23.14 14.70
C TYR A 470 -22.06 -22.34 15.66
N VAL A 471 -23.16 -22.93 16.11
CA VAL A 471 -24.07 -22.34 17.10
C VAL A 471 -24.15 -23.23 18.32
N ILE A 472 -24.29 -22.60 19.48
CA ILE A 472 -24.47 -23.29 20.75
C ILE A 472 -25.98 -23.48 20.96
N GLU A 473 -26.41 -24.73 21.11
CA GLU A 473 -27.79 -25.08 21.43
C GLU A 473 -27.85 -25.89 22.71
N LYS A 474 -28.91 -25.68 23.50
CA LYS A 474 -29.22 -26.51 24.66
C LYS A 474 -29.92 -27.77 24.21
N GLU A 475 -29.34 -28.93 24.49
CA GLU A 475 -29.95 -30.22 24.18
C GLU A 475 -30.15 -31.02 25.47
N GLN A 476 -31.33 -31.62 25.62
CA GLN A 476 -31.54 -32.63 26.65
C GLN A 476 -30.95 -33.96 26.20
N ARG A 477 -30.18 -34.59 27.09
CA ARG A 477 -29.62 -35.93 26.90
C ARG A 477 -29.86 -36.81 28.10
N THR A 478 -29.83 -38.11 27.88
CA THR A 478 -29.86 -39.11 28.95
C THR A 478 -28.47 -39.63 29.27
N ALA A 479 -28.25 -40.00 30.53
CA ALA A 479 -27.01 -40.62 30.97
C ALA A 479 -26.70 -41.90 30.18
N LYS A 480 -27.73 -42.70 29.86
CA LYS A 480 -27.59 -43.91 29.04
C LYS A 480 -27.06 -43.61 27.64
N GLU A 481 -27.63 -42.64 26.92
CA GLU A 481 -27.18 -42.25 25.57
C GLU A 481 -25.73 -41.78 25.55
N VAL A 482 -25.33 -41.01 26.56
CA VAL A 482 -23.96 -40.53 26.69
C VAL A 482 -23.01 -41.68 27.00
N LEU A 483 -23.33 -42.56 27.95
CA LEU A 483 -22.50 -43.70 28.29
C LEU A 483 -22.35 -44.69 27.11
N GLU A 484 -23.42 -44.96 26.36
CA GLU A 484 -23.39 -45.81 25.16
C GLU A 484 -22.52 -45.22 24.05
N ARG A 485 -22.53 -43.90 23.85
CA ARG A 485 -21.72 -43.23 22.82
C ARG A 485 -20.21 -43.39 23.04
N TYR A 486 -19.75 -43.53 24.28
CA TYR A 486 -18.32 -43.62 24.62
C TYR A 486 -17.87 -45.03 25.05
N ASN A 487 -18.71 -46.06 24.89
CA ASN A 487 -18.43 -47.44 25.29
C ASN A 487 -18.78 -48.50 24.25
N GLU A 488 -17.77 -49.23 23.81
CA GLU A 488 -17.93 -50.56 23.22
C GLU A 488 -17.98 -51.62 24.34
N GLY A 489 -19.15 -51.81 24.97
CA GLY A 489 -19.45 -53.02 25.77
C GLY A 489 -19.21 -52.99 27.29
N LYS A 490 -19.02 -51.82 27.93
CA LYS A 490 -18.86 -51.68 29.40
C LYS A 490 -20.11 -51.05 30.07
N LYS A 491 -20.28 -51.23 31.40
CA LYS A 491 -21.41 -50.70 32.21
C LYS A 491 -20.92 -49.97 33.46
N GLY A 492 -21.74 -49.06 34.01
CA GLY A 492 -21.46 -48.39 35.29
C GLY A 492 -20.18 -47.54 35.28
N MET A 493 -19.36 -47.63 36.33
CA MET A 493 -18.15 -46.80 36.47
C MET A 493 -17.08 -47.04 35.40
N ASP A 494 -16.95 -48.26 34.89
CA ASP A 494 -16.00 -48.58 33.81
C ASP A 494 -16.32 -47.80 32.51
N SER A 495 -17.59 -47.38 32.36
CA SER A 495 -18.05 -46.52 31.28
C SER A 495 -17.61 -45.08 31.42
N ALA A 496 -17.71 -44.53 32.63
CA ALA A 496 -17.32 -43.14 32.91
C ALA A 496 -15.80 -42.96 32.78
N GLU A 497 -15.01 -43.97 33.18
CA GLU A 497 -13.56 -43.94 33.03
C GLU A 497 -13.10 -44.09 31.57
N SER A 498 -13.77 -44.95 30.80
CA SER A 498 -13.55 -45.09 29.35
C SER A 498 -13.87 -43.79 28.60
N MET A 499 -14.99 -43.18 28.94
CA MET A 499 -15.39 -41.86 28.44
C MET A 499 -14.28 -40.83 28.72
N LEU A 500 -13.86 -40.61 29.97
CA LEU A 500 -12.78 -39.66 30.27
C LEU A 500 -11.48 -39.92 29.50
N LYS A 501 -11.13 -41.19 29.24
CA LYS A 501 -9.94 -41.52 28.47
C LYS A 501 -10.08 -41.10 27.00
N GLN A 502 -11.23 -41.35 26.38
CA GLN A 502 -11.50 -40.88 25.01
C GLN A 502 -11.47 -39.35 24.93
N LEU A 503 -11.96 -38.67 25.97
CA LEU A 503 -11.97 -37.21 26.05
C LEU A 503 -10.57 -36.60 26.17
N GLU A 504 -9.69 -37.21 26.96
CA GLU A 504 -8.27 -36.82 26.99
C GLU A 504 -7.59 -37.03 25.64
N GLU A 505 -7.91 -38.12 24.95
CA GLU A 505 -7.37 -38.41 23.61
C GLU A 505 -7.90 -37.42 22.55
N GLU A 506 -9.17 -37.00 22.62
CA GLU A 506 -9.74 -35.96 21.77
C GLU A 506 -9.11 -34.60 22.03
N TYR A 507 -8.97 -34.21 23.30
CA TYR A 507 -8.30 -32.96 23.67
C TYR A 507 -6.84 -32.93 23.21
N TYR A 508 -6.12 -34.02 23.41
CA TYR A 508 -4.74 -34.14 22.94
C TYR A 508 -4.65 -34.00 21.42
N LYS A 509 -5.56 -34.62 20.65
CA LYS A 509 -5.62 -34.45 19.18
C LYS A 509 -5.83 -33.00 18.77
N ILE A 510 -6.69 -32.26 19.48
CA ILE A 510 -6.93 -30.84 19.22
C ILE A 510 -5.66 -30.02 19.51
N GLN A 511 -5.00 -30.25 20.64
CA GLN A 511 -3.74 -29.58 20.97
C GLN A 511 -2.67 -29.84 19.90
N MET A 512 -2.58 -31.07 19.40
CA MET A 512 -1.64 -31.42 18.34
C MET A 512 -1.97 -30.76 17.00
N ASP A 513 -3.26 -30.65 16.62
CA ASP A 513 -3.68 -29.90 15.42
C ASP A 513 -3.31 -28.41 15.53
N CYS A 514 -3.52 -27.80 16.70
CA CYS A 514 -3.12 -26.41 16.95
C CYS A 514 -1.60 -26.24 16.83
N TYR A 515 -0.81 -27.12 17.45
CA TYR A 515 0.65 -27.07 17.40
C TYR A 515 1.17 -27.20 15.96
N ASP A 516 0.66 -28.15 15.19
CA ASP A 516 1.10 -28.33 13.80
C ASP A 516 0.77 -27.10 12.93
N LYS A 517 -0.36 -26.43 13.19
CA LYS A 517 -0.72 -25.16 12.52
C LYS A 517 0.16 -23.98 12.95
N GLU A 518 0.54 -23.90 14.22
CA GLU A 518 1.47 -22.88 14.72
C GLU A 518 2.82 -22.98 14.02
N ILE A 519 3.37 -24.19 13.87
CA ILE A 519 4.62 -24.43 13.15
C ILE A 519 4.53 -23.95 11.69
N GLU A 520 3.45 -24.28 10.98
CA GLU A 520 3.26 -23.81 9.60
C GLU A 520 3.18 -22.28 9.50
N ILE A 521 2.55 -21.61 10.47
CA ILE A 521 2.49 -20.15 10.53
C ILE A 521 3.90 -19.59 10.75
N ILE A 522 4.66 -20.15 11.68
CA ILE A 522 6.04 -19.72 11.98
C ILE A 522 6.95 -19.87 10.75
N GLU A 523 6.87 -20.99 10.03
CA GLU A 523 7.62 -21.19 8.79
C GLU A 523 7.26 -20.15 7.74
N CYS A 524 5.95 -19.88 7.57
CA CYS A 524 5.48 -18.88 6.62
C CYS A 524 5.94 -17.46 7.01
N VAL A 525 5.94 -17.14 8.31
CA VAL A 525 6.43 -15.86 8.87
C VAL A 525 7.92 -15.70 8.65
N ASN A 526 8.73 -16.71 9.01
CA ASN A 526 10.17 -16.68 8.82
C ASN A 526 10.52 -16.42 7.36
N LYS A 527 9.82 -17.12 6.45
CA LYS A 527 10.05 -16.93 5.02
C LYS A 527 9.58 -15.57 4.53
N LEU A 528 8.50 -15.03 5.06
CA LEU A 528 8.06 -13.66 4.78
C LEU A 528 9.15 -12.65 5.20
N SER A 529 9.67 -12.78 6.43
CA SER A 529 10.72 -11.90 6.96
C SER A 529 12.02 -11.95 6.12
N GLU A 530 12.33 -13.09 5.51
CA GLU A 530 13.48 -13.20 4.60
C GLU A 530 13.32 -12.38 3.31
N ILE A 531 12.12 -12.28 2.76
CA ILE A 531 11.90 -11.74 1.40
C ILE A 531 11.23 -10.37 1.40
N ALA A 532 10.45 -10.03 2.43
CA ALA A 532 9.60 -8.84 2.44
C ALA A 532 10.40 -7.57 2.71
N LEU A 533 9.94 -6.47 2.12
CA LEU A 533 10.49 -5.15 2.41
C LEU A 533 10.14 -4.68 3.82
N ASN A 534 8.92 -4.99 4.24
CA ASN A 534 8.48 -4.89 5.63
C ASN A 534 8.29 -6.32 6.15
N ASP A 535 9.05 -6.72 7.15
CA ASP A 535 8.92 -8.03 7.80
C ASP A 535 7.75 -8.07 8.80
N LYS A 536 7.23 -6.89 9.20
CA LYS A 536 6.04 -6.81 10.04
C LYS A 536 4.84 -7.40 9.31
N ILE A 537 4.25 -8.42 9.91
CA ILE A 537 3.10 -9.15 9.34
C ILE A 537 1.87 -8.22 9.27
N THR A 538 1.80 -7.22 10.15
CA THR A 538 0.72 -6.24 10.28
C THR A 538 1.21 -4.91 10.87
N SER A 539 0.38 -3.87 10.83
CA SER A 539 0.66 -2.55 11.44
C SER A 539 0.79 -2.66 12.98
N SER A 540 1.71 -1.91 13.60
CA SER A 540 1.98 -1.97 15.06
C SER A 540 0.70 -1.83 15.90
N ASN A 541 0.54 -2.63 16.95
CA ASN A 541 -0.59 -2.52 17.89
C ASN A 541 -0.65 -1.15 18.56
N GLU A 542 0.49 -0.62 19.00
CA GLU A 542 0.57 0.76 19.53
C GLU A 542 0.10 1.79 18.52
N TYR A 543 0.31 1.52 17.24
CA TYR A 543 -0.08 2.41 16.17
C TYR A 543 -1.58 2.33 15.85
N LEU A 544 -2.16 1.12 15.92
CA LEU A 544 -3.60 0.93 15.84
C LEU A 544 -4.32 1.59 17.02
N ASP A 545 -3.70 1.61 18.21
CA ASP A 545 -4.25 2.33 19.36
C ASP A 545 -4.34 3.84 19.11
N ILE A 546 -3.29 4.44 18.52
CA ILE A 546 -3.31 5.86 18.15
C ILE A 546 -4.40 6.13 17.09
N LEU A 547 -4.57 5.23 16.11
CA LEU A 547 -5.64 5.32 15.11
C LEU A 547 -7.04 5.28 15.74
N ILE A 548 -7.28 4.31 16.63
CA ILE A 548 -8.54 4.19 17.37
C ILE A 548 -8.80 5.45 18.19
N GLN A 549 -7.78 5.98 18.86
CA GLN A 549 -7.89 7.22 19.63
C GLN A 549 -8.23 8.41 18.73
N THR A 550 -7.52 8.57 17.61
CA THR A 550 -7.72 9.68 16.66
C THR A 550 -9.13 9.65 16.08
N GLU A 551 -9.63 8.48 15.68
CA GLU A 551 -11.02 8.32 15.20
C GLU A 551 -12.05 8.68 16.28
N ASN A 552 -11.79 8.33 17.54
CA ASN A 552 -12.66 8.67 18.67
C ASN A 552 -12.67 10.18 18.97
N GLU A 553 -11.56 10.87 18.76
CA GLU A 553 -11.40 12.30 18.96
C GLU A 553 -12.04 13.10 17.80
N GLU A 554 -11.72 12.75 16.56
CA GLU A 554 -12.15 13.49 15.36
C GLU A 554 -13.60 13.20 14.97
N LYS A 555 -14.12 12.00 15.28
CA LYS A 555 -15.51 11.57 15.01
C LYS A 555 -15.99 11.84 13.59
N LYS A 556 -15.09 11.70 12.61
CA LYS A 556 -15.39 11.83 11.19
C LYS A 556 -16.46 10.83 10.76
N THR A 557 -17.20 11.13 9.70
CA THR A 557 -18.22 10.20 9.17
C THR A 557 -17.65 8.79 9.00
N GLY A 558 -18.36 7.77 9.50
CA GLY A 558 -17.92 6.37 9.45
C GLY A 558 -16.92 5.92 10.54
N TYR A 559 -16.54 6.79 11.50
CA TYR A 559 -15.50 6.49 12.49
C TYR A 559 -15.75 5.20 13.31
N LYS A 560 -17.01 4.90 13.66
CA LYS A 560 -17.36 3.69 14.43
C LYS A 560 -16.97 2.40 13.71
N VAL A 561 -17.18 2.37 12.38
CA VAL A 561 -16.82 1.21 11.55
C VAL A 561 -15.31 1.07 11.49
N ARG A 562 -14.58 2.17 11.23
CA ARG A 562 -13.10 2.16 11.21
C ARG A 562 -12.49 1.71 12.53
N ILE A 563 -13.03 2.17 13.67
CA ILE A 563 -12.58 1.73 15.00
C ILE A 563 -12.72 0.22 15.16
N GLU A 564 -13.86 -0.35 14.76
CA GLU A 564 -14.07 -1.79 14.90
C GLU A 564 -13.12 -2.58 13.99
N GLU A 565 -12.93 -2.14 12.74
CA GLU A 565 -11.94 -2.72 11.83
C GLU A 565 -10.49 -2.64 12.40
N TYR A 566 -10.12 -1.54 13.07
CA TYR A 566 -8.81 -1.44 13.74
C TYR A 566 -8.67 -2.42 14.90
N LYS A 567 -9.73 -2.66 15.69
CA LYS A 567 -9.71 -3.64 16.78
C LYS A 567 -9.60 -5.07 16.26
N GLU A 568 -10.32 -5.43 15.21
CA GLU A 568 -10.21 -6.75 14.59
C GLU A 568 -8.77 -7.00 14.09
N LEU A 569 -8.17 -6.00 13.45
CA LEU A 569 -6.79 -6.08 13.01
C LEU A 569 -5.83 -6.22 14.21
N LYS A 570 -6.06 -5.46 15.29
CA LYS A 570 -5.27 -5.56 16.52
C LYS A 570 -5.35 -6.96 17.14
N GLN A 571 -6.53 -7.57 17.21
CA GLN A 571 -6.69 -8.94 17.72
C GLN A 571 -5.91 -9.96 16.88
N ALA A 572 -5.95 -9.83 15.55
CA ALA A 572 -5.16 -10.69 14.67
C ALA A 572 -3.64 -10.54 14.91
N ASN A 573 -3.18 -9.32 15.19
CA ASN A 573 -1.78 -9.04 15.51
C ASN A 573 -1.35 -9.67 16.84
N GLU A 574 -2.17 -9.52 17.88
CA GLU A 574 -1.91 -10.10 19.20
C GLU A 574 -1.79 -11.62 19.10
N MET A 575 -2.65 -12.29 18.32
CA MET A 575 -2.53 -13.73 18.06
C MET A 575 -1.20 -14.09 17.39
N ILE A 576 -0.73 -13.30 16.43
CA ILE A 576 0.56 -13.51 15.78
C ILE A 576 1.71 -13.34 16.78
N GLU A 577 1.70 -12.26 17.55
CA GLU A 577 2.74 -11.96 18.54
C GLU A 577 2.80 -13.06 19.61
N ASP A 578 1.66 -13.56 20.07
CA ASP A 578 1.57 -14.66 21.02
C ASP A 578 2.13 -15.97 20.44
N ILE A 579 1.77 -16.33 19.19
CA ILE A 579 2.34 -17.51 18.51
C ILE A 579 3.87 -17.38 18.43
N MET A 580 4.38 -16.22 18.01
CA MET A 580 5.82 -15.98 17.87
C MET A 580 6.55 -16.01 19.21
N LYS A 581 5.98 -15.42 20.27
CA LYS A 581 6.56 -15.42 21.62
C LYS A 581 6.54 -16.80 22.25
N ASN A 582 5.47 -17.56 22.06
CA ASN A 582 5.33 -18.92 22.59
C ASN A 582 6.22 -19.91 21.83
N SER A 583 6.45 -19.70 20.53
CA SER A 583 7.37 -20.53 19.72
C SER A 583 8.83 -20.49 20.21
N THR A 584 9.25 -19.36 20.79
CA THR A 584 10.60 -19.17 21.31
C THR A 584 10.75 -19.66 22.75
N THR A 585 9.65 -20.01 23.46
CA THR A 585 9.69 -20.22 24.91
C THR A 585 9.15 -21.53 25.50
N LYS A 586 8.59 -22.52 24.78
CA LYS A 586 8.43 -23.87 25.41
C LYS A 586 8.05 -25.06 24.50
N LYS A 587 8.62 -26.21 24.91
CA LYS A 587 8.31 -27.63 24.67
C LYS A 587 8.20 -28.13 23.22
N SER A 588 9.11 -29.04 22.86
CA SER A 588 9.01 -29.80 21.61
C SER A 588 7.78 -30.70 21.60
N LYS A 589 7.40 -31.18 20.41
CA LYS A 589 6.33 -32.19 20.21
C LYS A 589 6.55 -33.41 21.13
N GLU A 590 7.80 -33.81 21.34
CA GLU A 590 8.17 -34.87 22.27
C GLU A 590 7.97 -34.49 23.74
N GLU A 591 8.25 -33.25 24.14
CA GLU A 591 8.06 -32.79 25.51
C GLU A 591 6.58 -32.65 25.90
N ILE A 592 5.72 -32.18 24.98
CA ILE A 592 4.26 -32.18 25.16
C ILE A 592 3.74 -33.61 25.31
N LYS A 593 4.22 -34.52 24.45
CA LYS A 593 3.88 -35.94 24.51
C LYS A 593 4.37 -36.61 25.81
N ALA A 594 5.60 -36.31 26.23
CA ALA A 594 6.20 -36.86 27.45
C ALA A 594 5.47 -36.36 28.70
N GLU A 595 5.04 -35.10 28.75
CA GLU A 595 4.25 -34.56 29.86
C GLU A 595 2.85 -35.18 29.91
N PHE A 596 2.23 -35.41 28.75
CA PHE A 596 0.97 -36.15 28.66
C PHE A 596 1.12 -37.60 29.13
N GLU A 597 2.18 -38.30 28.71
CA GLU A 597 2.48 -39.66 29.14
C GLU A 597 2.85 -39.77 30.63
N ALA A 598 3.55 -38.76 31.17
CA ALA A 598 3.91 -38.67 32.58
C ALA A 598 2.66 -38.45 33.45
N LYS A 599 1.78 -37.50 33.09
CA LYS A 599 0.48 -37.31 33.74
C LYS A 599 -0.35 -38.60 33.71
N ARG A 600 -0.34 -39.32 32.59
CA ARG A 600 -1.03 -40.61 32.43
C ARG A 600 -0.46 -41.73 33.32
N LYS A 601 0.84 -41.71 33.62
CA LYS A 601 1.50 -42.70 34.50
C LYS A 601 1.21 -42.44 35.98
N GLU A 602 1.33 -41.20 36.45
CA GLU A 602 1.03 -40.83 37.85
C GLU A 602 -0.41 -41.22 38.27
N LEU A 603 -1.36 -41.20 37.33
CA LEU A 603 -2.76 -41.52 37.56
C LEU A 603 -3.07 -43.02 37.73
N LYS A 604 -2.18 -43.91 37.29
CA LYS A 604 -2.38 -45.37 37.44
C LYS A 604 -2.05 -45.89 38.84
N GLU A 605 -1.30 -45.13 39.64
CA GLU A 605 -0.66 -45.64 40.87
C GLU A 605 -1.41 -45.30 42.18
N GLY A 606 -2.43 -44.43 42.16
CA GLY A 606 -3.18 -44.04 43.39
C GLY A 606 -4.28 -45.03 43.80
N GLY A 607 -4.27 -45.54 45.04
CA GLY A 607 -5.25 -46.53 45.57
C GLY A 607 -6.61 -45.98 46.04
N LYS A 608 -7.24 -45.02 45.35
CA LYS A 608 -8.59 -44.47 45.69
C LYS A 608 -9.73 -45.12 44.88
N SER A 609 -10.98 -44.96 45.35
CA SER A 609 -12.20 -45.42 44.65
C SER A 609 -12.31 -44.80 43.24
N THR A 610 -12.92 -45.52 42.29
CA THR A 610 -12.94 -45.16 40.86
C THR A 610 -13.54 -43.78 40.58
N MET A 611 -14.47 -43.28 41.42
CA MET A 611 -15.02 -41.93 41.27
C MET A 611 -14.15 -40.82 41.86
N ASP A 612 -13.45 -41.06 42.96
CA ASP A 612 -12.51 -40.07 43.51
C ASP A 612 -11.35 -39.82 42.54
N LYS A 613 -10.93 -40.87 41.83
CA LYS A 613 -9.98 -40.77 40.71
C LYS A 613 -10.54 -39.94 39.56
N LEU A 614 -11.82 -40.13 39.22
CA LEU A 614 -12.54 -39.39 38.18
C LEU A 614 -12.60 -37.89 38.52
N ILE A 615 -12.89 -37.56 39.78
CA ILE A 615 -12.96 -36.19 40.31
C ILE A 615 -11.57 -35.52 40.36
N GLU A 616 -10.54 -36.24 40.80
CA GLU A 616 -9.16 -35.75 40.85
C GLU A 616 -8.57 -35.56 39.45
N LYS A 617 -8.93 -36.45 38.50
CA LYS A 617 -8.60 -36.37 37.08
C LYS A 617 -9.23 -35.13 36.43
N MET A 618 -10.50 -34.83 36.73
CA MET A 618 -11.16 -33.60 36.25
C MET A 618 -10.55 -32.31 36.80
N ARG A 619 -10.23 -32.25 38.09
CA ARG A 619 -9.60 -31.06 38.71
C ARG A 619 -8.18 -30.79 38.19
N ARG A 620 -7.45 -31.81 37.73
CA ARG A 620 -6.08 -31.67 37.18
C ARG A 620 -6.05 -31.36 35.68
N ILE A 621 -7.03 -31.84 34.90
CA ILE A 621 -7.13 -31.56 33.46
C ILE A 621 -7.68 -30.14 33.23
N PHE A 622 -8.61 -29.71 34.07
CA PHE A 622 -9.23 -28.39 34.04
C PHE A 622 -8.89 -27.62 35.34
N PRO A 623 -7.69 -27.03 35.46
CA PRO A 623 -7.38 -26.17 36.59
C PRO A 623 -8.32 -24.96 36.55
N TRP A 624 -9.02 -24.72 37.66
CA TRP A 624 -9.94 -23.61 37.86
C TRP A 624 -9.21 -22.27 37.91
#